data_AF-A0A1F7A269-F1
#
_entry.id   AF-A0A1F7A269-F1
#
_cell.length_a   1.000
_cell.length_b   1.000
_cell.length_c   1.000
_cell.angle_alpha   90.00
_cell.angle_beta   90.00
_cell.angle_gamma   90.00
#
_symmetry.space_group_name_H-M   'P 1'
#
loop_
_entity.id
_entity.type
_entity.pdbx_description
1 polymer ?
#
loop_
_entity_poly.entity_id
_entity_poly.type
_entity_poly.pdbx_seq_one_letter_code
_entity_poly.pdbx_strand_id
1 'polypeptide(L)'
;MHEIAAIVDEQVPQRRDSEHPFDNVAFQGFLQEEFPELVGQVATATRPGVSAQPDEMEAWESAVVQQRKQRRGFEGDWDYLIRLLYEECFSINQNPGVGEPATMHGVAGHTPSGLVSHFFSGNSTGGASISTEVQKDFSGASLQEAVHSLQGKLTNRQIEGFLDVVQMCTSRNDVLIQVHRMGYSGSDVIELVRNGQYGKIFDSIGYRLLAMFKAEPTMLEPIQDLRLKEMLNFRTDRVVSKARFIVKLWGYCQSLLYENGAYRYIGESGVREVLTNLLFCRTHPELQCFFRYLSPSGYINDWMGLRNL
;
A
#
# COMPACT_ATOMS: atom_id res chain seq x y z
N MET A 1 33.38 31.57 -31.30
CA MET A 1 32.24 31.74 -32.23
C MET A 1 31.80 30.34 -32.62
N HIS A 2 30.83 29.81 -31.87
CA HIS A 2 29.42 29.66 -32.29
C HIS A 2 29.27 28.41 -33.18
N GLU A 3 28.39 27.45 -32.93
CA GLU A 3 27.18 27.44 -32.13
C GLU A 3 26.75 26.00 -31.86
N ILE A 4 26.31 25.74 -30.63
CA ILE A 4 25.54 24.56 -30.25
C ILE A 4 24.18 24.73 -30.92
N ALA A 5 23.86 23.87 -31.89
CA ALA A 5 22.55 23.87 -32.52
C ALA A 5 21.52 23.34 -31.52
N ALA A 6 20.63 24.25 -31.15
CA ALA A 6 19.51 24.12 -30.26
C ALA A 6 18.66 22.87 -30.51
N ILE A 7 18.35 22.21 -29.40
CA ILE A 7 17.15 21.40 -29.20
C ILE A 7 15.94 22.33 -29.29
N VAL A 8 14.79 21.74 -29.62
CA VAL A 8 13.40 22.25 -29.55
C VAL A 8 12.85 22.76 -30.88
N ASP A 9 11.99 21.96 -31.51
CA ASP A 9 10.55 22.28 -31.58
C ASP A 9 9.77 21.15 -32.28
N GLU A 10 9.10 20.31 -31.49
CA GLU A 10 7.79 19.79 -31.86
C GLU A 10 6.87 20.00 -30.65
N GLN A 11 6.31 21.20 -30.56
CA GLN A 11 5.02 21.40 -29.89
C GLN A 11 3.95 20.80 -30.82
N VAL A 12 3.00 19.99 -30.34
CA VAL A 12 1.61 20.36 -29.96
C VAL A 12 0.81 19.03 -29.87
N PRO A 13 -0.29 18.84 -29.08
CA PRO A 13 -0.99 19.74 -28.15
C PRO A 13 -1.17 19.21 -26.71
N GLN A 14 -1.50 20.17 -25.84
CA GLN A 14 -2.08 20.02 -24.50
C GLN A 14 -3.11 18.90 -24.39
N ARG A 15 -2.92 18.03 -23.40
CA ARG A 15 -4.01 17.25 -22.80
C ARG A 15 -3.99 17.46 -21.30
N ARG A 16 -4.91 18.28 -20.80
CA ARG A 16 -5.50 18.03 -19.48
C ARG A 16 -6.38 16.78 -19.63
N ASP A 17 -5.74 15.65 -19.91
CA ASP A 17 -6.35 14.36 -19.70
C ASP A 17 -6.44 14.26 -18.18
N SER A 18 -7.65 14.06 -17.69
CA SER A 18 -7.94 13.67 -16.32
C SER A 18 -6.78 12.94 -15.63
N GLU A 19 -6.41 13.37 -14.42
CA GLU A 19 -5.20 12.91 -13.74
C GLU A 19 -5.16 11.38 -13.51
N HIS A 20 -6.32 10.71 -13.52
CA HIS A 20 -6.40 9.26 -13.34
C HIS A 20 -6.62 8.50 -14.67
N PRO A 21 -5.97 7.34 -14.87
CA PRO A 21 -6.13 6.51 -16.07
C PRO A 21 -7.57 6.13 -16.42
N PHE A 22 -8.42 5.84 -15.43
CA PHE A 22 -9.84 5.52 -15.63
C PHE A 22 -10.69 6.67 -16.15
N ASP A 23 -10.18 7.89 -16.16
CA ASP A 23 -10.90 9.06 -16.67
C ASP A 23 -10.45 9.40 -18.12
N ASN A 24 -9.44 8.69 -18.63
CA ASN A 24 -8.98 8.84 -20.01
C ASN A 24 -9.99 8.22 -20.98
N VAL A 25 -10.53 9.03 -21.90
CA VAL A 25 -11.58 8.62 -22.86
C VAL A 25 -11.19 7.37 -23.66
N ALA A 26 -9.95 7.29 -24.16
CA ALA A 26 -9.52 6.13 -24.94
C ALA A 26 -9.42 4.86 -24.08
N PHE A 27 -9.04 4.99 -22.81
CA PHE A 27 -8.98 3.84 -21.91
C PHE A 27 -10.37 3.42 -21.41
N GLN A 28 -11.27 4.39 -21.20
CA GLN A 28 -12.68 4.12 -20.91
C GLN A 28 -13.35 3.34 -22.05
N GLY A 29 -13.07 3.68 -23.31
CA GLY A 29 -13.55 2.93 -24.47
C GLY A 29 -13.14 1.46 -24.41
N PHE A 30 -11.86 1.21 -24.13
CA PHE A 30 -11.33 -0.15 -23.92
C PHE A 30 -12.02 -0.88 -22.75
N LEU A 31 -12.17 -0.23 -21.60
CA LEU A 31 -12.86 -0.83 -20.45
C LEU A 31 -14.33 -1.14 -20.74
N GLN A 32 -15.00 -0.30 -21.51
CA GLN A 32 -16.39 -0.50 -21.91
C GLN A 32 -16.55 -1.67 -22.88
N GLU A 33 -15.58 -1.88 -23.77
CA GLU A 33 -15.57 -3.03 -24.69
C GLU A 33 -15.27 -4.34 -23.97
N GLU A 34 -14.26 -4.36 -23.09
CA GLU A 34 -13.76 -5.60 -22.49
C GLU A 34 -14.43 -5.99 -21.16
N PHE A 35 -14.94 -5.01 -20.41
CA PHE A 35 -15.55 -5.17 -19.09
C PHE A 35 -16.84 -4.34 -18.93
N PRO A 36 -17.83 -4.49 -19.84
CA PRO A 36 -19.04 -3.66 -19.85
C PRO A 36 -19.81 -3.68 -18.52
N GLU A 37 -19.76 -4.80 -17.79
CA GLU A 37 -20.43 -4.98 -16.51
C GLU A 37 -19.79 -4.20 -15.34
N LEU A 38 -18.54 -3.77 -15.48
CA LEU A 38 -17.80 -3.02 -14.45
C LEU A 38 -17.74 -1.51 -14.71
N VAL A 39 -18.18 -1.03 -15.88
CA VAL A 39 -18.13 0.40 -16.27
C VAL A 39 -18.80 1.30 -15.22
N GLY A 40 -19.97 0.91 -14.73
CA GLY A 40 -20.68 1.66 -13.69
C GLY A 40 -19.87 1.78 -12.39
N GLN A 41 -19.13 0.74 -12.01
CA GLN A 41 -18.29 0.76 -10.82
C GLN A 41 -17.02 1.59 -11.04
N VAL A 42 -16.38 1.47 -12.21
CA VAL A 42 -15.20 2.27 -12.60
C VAL A 42 -15.49 3.76 -12.52
N ALA A 43 -16.68 4.18 -12.97
CA ALA A 43 -17.12 5.57 -12.94
C ALA A 43 -17.25 6.13 -11.50
N THR A 44 -17.62 5.28 -10.54
CA THR A 44 -17.80 5.68 -9.13
C THR A 44 -16.62 5.35 -8.23
N ALA A 45 -15.60 4.63 -8.73
CA ALA A 45 -14.46 4.19 -7.94
C ALA A 45 -13.60 5.37 -7.46
N THR A 46 -13.02 5.23 -6.27
CA THR A 46 -12.13 6.26 -5.71
C THR A 46 -10.90 6.44 -6.60
N ARG A 47 -10.58 7.71 -6.87
CA ARG A 47 -9.32 8.13 -7.49
C ARG A 47 -8.31 8.38 -6.36
N PRO A 48 -7.23 7.59 -6.23
CA PRO A 48 -6.31 7.75 -5.13
C PRO A 48 -5.60 9.09 -5.23
N GLY A 49 -5.59 9.84 -4.14
CA GLY A 49 -4.98 11.16 -4.04
C GLY A 49 -3.69 11.19 -3.23
N VAL A 50 -3.24 12.41 -2.96
CA VAL A 50 -2.17 12.76 -2.02
C VAL A 50 -2.82 13.51 -0.85
N SER A 51 -2.29 13.35 0.36
CA SER A 51 -2.74 14.07 1.55
C SER A 51 -2.57 15.58 1.40
N ALA A 52 -3.21 16.34 2.29
CA ALA A 52 -3.12 17.79 2.27
C ALA A 52 -1.70 18.32 2.61
N GLN A 53 -0.93 17.54 3.37
CA GLN A 53 0.42 17.89 3.83
C GLN A 53 1.34 16.67 3.67
N PRO A 54 1.76 16.35 2.44
CA PRO A 54 2.57 15.16 2.19
C PRO A 54 3.97 15.29 2.79
N ASP A 55 4.40 14.23 3.47
CA ASP A 55 5.79 14.07 3.90
C ASP A 55 6.70 13.67 2.72
N GLU A 56 8.01 13.63 2.95
CA GLU A 56 9.00 13.26 1.92
C GLU A 56 8.70 11.87 1.31
N MET A 57 8.23 10.94 2.15
CA MET A 57 7.89 9.58 1.73
C MET A 57 6.67 9.56 0.81
N GLU A 58 5.57 10.19 1.21
CA GLU A 58 4.37 10.28 0.38
C GLU A 58 4.65 10.98 -0.94
N ALA A 59 5.41 12.08 -0.92
CA ALA A 59 5.76 12.83 -2.11
C ALA A 59 6.55 11.95 -3.10
N TRP A 60 7.52 11.18 -2.61
CA TRP A 60 8.29 10.25 -3.45
C TRP A 60 7.41 9.09 -3.98
N GLU A 61 6.71 8.35 -3.12
CA GLU A 61 5.86 7.22 -3.53
C GLU A 61 4.81 7.66 -4.55
N SER A 62 4.14 8.79 -4.31
CA SER A 62 3.11 9.33 -5.19
C SER A 62 3.68 9.78 -6.53
N ALA A 63 4.84 10.44 -6.55
CA ALA A 63 5.48 10.87 -7.79
C ALA A 63 5.86 9.67 -8.68
N VAL A 64 6.38 8.59 -8.09
CA VAL A 64 6.74 7.37 -8.84
C VAL A 64 5.49 6.72 -9.44
N VAL A 65 4.39 6.59 -8.67
CA VAL A 65 3.13 6.02 -9.19
C VAL A 65 2.60 6.85 -10.36
N GLN A 66 2.52 8.17 -10.17
CA GLN A 66 1.98 9.07 -11.18
C GLN A 66 2.81 9.03 -12.47
N GLN A 67 4.14 9.08 -12.36
CA GLN A 67 5.03 8.97 -13.51
C GLN A 67 4.81 7.67 -14.27
N ARG A 68 4.63 6.54 -13.58
CA ARG A 68 4.44 5.22 -14.21
C ARG A 68 3.05 5.10 -14.86
N LYS A 69 2.00 5.65 -14.25
CA LYS A 69 0.65 5.67 -14.83
C LYS A 69 0.59 6.44 -16.16
N GLN A 70 1.44 7.44 -16.34
CA GLN A 70 1.51 8.26 -17.56
C GLN A 70 2.22 7.55 -18.74
N ARG A 71 2.89 6.40 -18.53
CA ARG A 71 3.67 5.70 -19.58
C ARG A 71 2.85 4.88 -20.60
N ARG A 72 1.52 5.03 -20.64
CA ARG A 72 0.62 4.26 -21.52
C ARG A 72 1.06 4.23 -22.99
N GLY A 73 1.71 5.29 -23.49
CA GLY A 73 2.12 5.40 -24.90
C GLY A 73 3.09 4.32 -25.42
N PHE A 74 3.64 3.47 -24.55
CA PHE A 74 4.63 2.45 -24.90
C PHE A 74 4.16 1.00 -24.73
N GLU A 75 2.92 0.76 -24.30
CA GLU A 75 2.39 -0.59 -24.04
C GLU A 75 0.95 -0.75 -24.58
N GLY A 76 0.52 -1.99 -24.82
CA GLY A 76 -0.87 -2.27 -25.24
C GLY A 76 -1.87 -2.04 -24.10
N ASP A 77 -3.15 -1.80 -24.41
CA ASP A 77 -4.17 -1.48 -23.39
C ASP A 77 -4.32 -2.58 -22.31
N TRP A 78 -4.14 -3.84 -22.69
CA TRP A 78 -4.15 -4.97 -21.77
C TRP A 78 -2.93 -4.99 -20.83
N ASP A 79 -1.73 -4.79 -21.35
CA ASP A 79 -0.50 -4.71 -20.55
C ASP A 79 -0.57 -3.51 -19.59
N TYR A 80 -1.10 -2.39 -20.09
CA TYR A 80 -1.36 -1.20 -19.30
C TYR A 80 -2.34 -1.49 -18.15
N LEU A 81 -3.45 -2.19 -18.43
CA LEU A 81 -4.43 -2.55 -17.40
C LEU A 81 -3.82 -3.46 -16.33
N ILE A 82 -3.05 -4.48 -16.72
CA ILE A 82 -2.38 -5.39 -15.77
C ILE A 82 -1.46 -4.59 -14.86
N ARG A 83 -0.60 -3.75 -15.44
CA ARG A 83 0.34 -2.92 -14.70
C ARG A 83 -0.38 -1.93 -13.78
N LEU A 84 -1.38 -1.23 -14.29
CA LEU A 84 -2.18 -0.27 -13.53
C LEU A 84 -2.82 -0.92 -12.30
N LEU A 85 -3.50 -2.05 -12.48
CA LEU A 85 -4.16 -2.75 -11.39
C LEU A 85 -3.16 -3.32 -10.38
N TYR A 86 -2.02 -3.84 -10.85
CA TYR A 86 -0.95 -4.30 -9.96
C TYR A 86 -0.36 -3.15 -9.14
N GLU A 87 -0.03 -2.03 -9.79
CA GLU A 87 0.62 -0.90 -9.15
C GLU A 87 -0.30 -0.18 -8.17
N GLU A 88 -1.60 -0.06 -8.45
CA GLU A 88 -2.55 0.50 -7.49
C GLU A 88 -2.85 -0.47 -6.33
N CYS A 89 -2.91 -1.77 -6.58
CA CYS A 89 -3.31 -2.75 -5.58
C CYS A 89 -2.17 -3.27 -4.70
N PHE A 90 -0.91 -3.31 -5.17
CA PHE A 90 0.12 -4.08 -4.45
C PHE A 90 1.49 -3.43 -4.35
N SER A 91 2.08 -3.00 -5.46
CA SER A 91 3.43 -2.46 -5.38
C SER A 91 3.75 -1.61 -6.59
N ILE A 92 4.42 -0.49 -6.32
CA ILE A 92 4.89 0.46 -7.32
C ILE A 92 6.21 -0.03 -7.93
N ASN A 93 6.87 -0.99 -7.26
CA ASN A 93 8.22 -1.39 -7.60
C ASN A 93 8.40 -2.91 -7.68
N GLN A 94 8.89 -3.35 -8.85
CA GLN A 94 9.51 -4.66 -9.03
C GLN A 94 11.04 -4.60 -8.84
N ASN A 95 11.63 -3.40 -8.72
CA ASN A 95 13.07 -3.16 -8.62
C ASN A 95 13.42 -2.14 -7.51
N PRO A 96 13.43 -2.53 -6.22
CA PRO A 96 13.88 -1.67 -5.13
C PRO A 96 15.31 -1.12 -5.38
N GLY A 97 15.53 0.16 -5.04
CA GLY A 97 16.84 0.82 -5.01
C GLY A 97 17.10 1.90 -6.07
N VAL A 98 16.26 2.05 -7.11
CA VAL A 98 16.49 3.05 -8.17
C VAL A 98 15.73 4.35 -7.88
N GLY A 99 16.47 5.43 -7.60
CA GLY A 99 15.89 6.77 -7.39
C GLY A 99 15.20 6.97 -6.04
N GLU A 100 15.41 6.06 -5.08
CA GLU A 100 15.01 6.22 -3.69
C GLU A 100 15.81 7.35 -3.01
N PRO A 101 15.19 8.18 -2.16
CA PRO A 101 15.93 9.07 -1.28
C PRO A 101 16.96 8.29 -0.46
N ALA A 102 18.12 8.89 -0.19
CA ALA A 102 19.18 8.24 0.59
C ALA A 102 18.71 7.78 1.99
N THR A 103 17.68 8.43 2.52
CA THR A 103 17.01 8.09 3.78
C THR A 103 16.17 6.82 3.71
N MET A 104 15.78 6.36 2.51
CA MET A 104 14.77 5.33 2.26
C MET A 104 15.28 4.14 1.44
N HIS A 105 16.61 4.01 1.29
CA HIS A 105 17.22 2.88 0.59
C HIS A 105 16.73 1.52 1.10
N GLY A 106 16.20 0.71 0.18
CA GLY A 106 15.73 -0.65 0.45
C GLY A 106 14.26 -0.74 0.84
N VAL A 107 13.50 0.36 0.77
CA VAL A 107 12.04 0.35 0.97
C VAL A 107 11.35 0.20 -0.38
N ALA A 108 10.55 -0.85 -0.56
CA ALA A 108 9.99 -1.20 -1.85
C ALA A 108 8.86 -0.29 -2.39
N GLY A 109 8.54 0.83 -1.71
CA GLY A 109 7.50 1.77 -2.12
C GLY A 109 6.13 1.12 -2.27
N HIS A 110 5.51 0.76 -1.14
CA HIS A 110 4.24 0.03 -1.13
C HIS A 110 3.05 0.97 -1.25
N THR A 111 2.03 0.58 -2.01
CA THR A 111 0.70 1.18 -1.87
C THR A 111 0.04 0.75 -0.54
N PRO A 112 -1.05 1.38 -0.10
CA PRO A 112 -1.74 1.00 1.13
C PRO A 112 -2.12 -0.49 1.18
N SER A 113 -2.78 -1.01 0.14
CA SER A 113 -3.11 -2.43 0.01
C SER A 113 -1.87 -3.30 -0.17
N GLY A 114 -0.80 -2.77 -0.76
CA GLY A 114 0.52 -3.40 -0.83
C GLY A 114 1.15 -3.64 0.53
N LEU A 115 1.14 -2.63 1.39
CA LEU A 115 1.65 -2.72 2.75
C LEU A 115 0.85 -3.75 3.55
N VAL A 116 -0.48 -3.78 3.36
CA VAL A 116 -1.34 -4.81 3.96
C VAL A 116 -1.03 -6.20 3.40
N SER A 117 -1.01 -6.38 2.08
CA SER A 117 -0.88 -7.72 1.49
C SER A 117 0.43 -8.42 1.86
N HIS A 118 1.52 -7.65 1.96
CA HIS A 118 2.85 -8.18 2.24
C HIS A 118 3.10 -8.32 3.75
N PHE A 119 2.66 -7.36 4.58
CA PHE A 119 3.10 -7.29 5.97
C PHE A 119 2.00 -7.52 7.01
N PHE A 120 0.71 -7.51 6.64
CA PHE A 120 -0.37 -7.80 7.58
C PHE A 120 -0.31 -9.25 8.08
N SER A 121 -0.28 -9.38 9.40
CA SER A 121 -0.41 -10.64 10.13
C SER A 121 -1.60 -10.57 11.07
N GLY A 122 -2.51 -11.54 10.95
CA GLY A 122 -3.60 -11.73 11.90
C GLY A 122 -3.18 -12.49 13.17
N ASN A 123 -1.88 -12.78 13.32
CA ASN A 123 -1.36 -13.51 14.47
C ASN A 123 -1.16 -12.57 15.67
N SER A 124 -1.07 -13.16 16.86
CA SER A 124 -0.70 -12.46 18.08
C SER A 124 0.71 -12.86 18.53
N THR A 125 1.48 -11.91 19.04
CA THR A 125 2.78 -12.12 19.70
C THR A 125 2.73 -11.55 21.11
N GLY A 126 3.11 -12.33 22.13
CA GLY A 126 3.06 -11.88 23.53
C GLY A 126 1.66 -11.48 24.05
N GLY A 127 0.58 -11.89 23.36
CA GLY A 127 -0.79 -11.45 23.65
C GLY A 127 -1.20 -10.14 22.96
N ALA A 128 -0.30 -9.50 22.21
CA ALA A 128 -0.56 -8.31 21.39
C ALA A 128 -0.81 -8.70 19.92
N SER A 129 -1.66 -7.96 19.23
CA SER A 129 -1.97 -8.11 17.80
C SER A 129 -2.24 -6.76 17.17
N ILE A 130 -2.16 -6.63 15.85
CA ILE A 130 -2.52 -5.37 15.17
C ILE A 130 -3.88 -4.85 15.65
N SER A 131 -4.89 -5.71 15.70
CA SER A 131 -6.26 -5.33 16.11
C SER A 131 -6.37 -4.78 17.53
N THR A 132 -5.48 -5.18 18.45
CA THR A 132 -5.46 -4.65 19.82
C THR A 132 -4.58 -3.41 19.94
N GLU A 133 -3.47 -3.37 19.20
CA GLU A 133 -2.47 -2.31 19.28
C GLU A 133 -2.95 -1.00 18.66
N VAL A 134 -3.74 -1.06 17.57
CA VAL A 134 -4.32 0.14 16.94
C VAL A 134 -5.26 0.93 17.86
N GLN A 135 -5.85 0.26 18.85
CA GLN A 135 -6.77 0.85 19.82
C GLN A 135 -6.05 1.68 20.89
N LYS A 136 -4.72 1.54 21.03
CA LYS A 136 -3.94 2.35 21.97
C LYS A 136 -3.90 3.80 21.52
N ASP A 137 -3.89 4.72 22.47
CA ASP A 137 -3.86 6.16 22.20
C ASP A 137 -2.43 6.67 21.93
N PHE A 138 -1.81 6.12 20.89
CA PHE A 138 -0.54 6.63 20.36
C PHE A 138 -0.77 7.74 19.33
N SER A 139 0.24 8.60 19.17
CA SER A 139 0.29 9.69 18.19
C SER A 139 1.75 9.95 17.77
N GLY A 140 1.95 10.43 16.55
CA GLY A 140 3.28 10.73 16.01
C GLY A 140 3.38 10.34 14.54
N ALA A 141 4.30 10.97 13.82
CA ALA A 141 4.67 10.57 12.47
C ALA A 141 5.71 9.44 12.46
N SER A 142 6.43 9.26 13.57
CA SER A 142 7.44 8.21 13.76
C SER A 142 7.12 7.27 14.93
N LEU A 143 7.74 6.09 14.91
CA LEU A 143 7.70 5.11 16.00
C LEU A 143 8.26 5.71 17.29
N GLN A 144 9.31 6.53 17.20
CA GLN A 144 9.88 7.24 18.34
C GLN A 144 8.85 8.16 18.98
N GLU A 145 8.19 9.00 18.20
CA GLU A 145 7.13 9.89 18.67
C GLU A 145 5.95 9.11 19.27
N ALA A 146 5.56 8.01 18.61
CA ALA A 146 4.52 7.12 19.11
C ALA A 146 4.87 6.54 20.48
N VAL A 147 6.08 6.01 20.66
CA VAL A 147 6.56 5.49 21.95
C VAL A 147 6.64 6.60 23.01
N HIS A 148 7.03 7.82 22.64
CA HIS A 148 6.96 8.96 23.56
C HIS A 148 5.51 9.30 23.96
N SER A 149 4.57 9.28 23.03
CA SER A 149 3.15 9.59 23.32
C SER A 149 2.48 8.57 24.26
N LEU A 150 2.99 7.34 24.31
CA LEU A 150 2.51 6.26 25.16
C LEU A 150 3.15 6.27 26.56
N GLN A 151 4.22 7.02 26.77
CA GLN A 151 4.89 7.13 28.07
C GLN A 151 3.98 7.80 29.10
N GLY A 152 4.00 7.26 30.33
CA GLY A 152 3.10 7.72 31.39
C GLY A 152 1.65 7.25 31.23
N LYS A 153 1.24 6.76 30.05
CA LYS A 153 -0.09 6.16 29.81
C LYS A 153 -0.07 4.64 29.94
N LEU A 154 1.01 3.99 29.50
CA LEU A 154 1.15 2.53 29.47
C LEU A 154 2.35 2.05 30.30
N THR A 155 2.26 0.81 30.77
CA THR A 155 3.40 0.11 31.38
C THR A 155 4.44 -0.27 30.32
N ASN A 156 5.70 -0.45 30.72
CA ASN A 156 6.77 -0.90 29.81
C ASN A 156 6.39 -2.20 29.09
N ARG A 157 5.79 -3.17 29.78
CA ARG A 157 5.30 -4.42 29.18
C ARG A 157 4.25 -4.20 28.07
N GLN A 158 3.38 -3.21 28.23
CA GLN A 158 2.39 -2.86 27.19
C GLN A 158 3.02 -2.13 26.02
N ILE A 159 4.10 -1.37 26.23
CA ILE A 159 4.90 -0.75 25.17
C ILE A 159 5.74 -1.80 24.43
N GLU A 160 6.30 -2.79 25.14
CA GLU A 160 6.98 -3.94 24.54
C GLU A 160 6.04 -4.69 23.60
N GLY A 161 4.81 -5.00 24.01
CA GLY A 161 3.83 -5.65 23.12
C GLY A 161 3.48 -4.83 21.87
N PHE A 162 3.51 -3.49 21.96
CA PHE A 162 3.36 -2.61 20.80
C PHE A 162 4.54 -2.73 19.84
N LEU A 163 5.76 -2.73 20.37
CA LEU A 163 6.99 -2.90 19.60
C LEU A 163 7.10 -4.29 18.98
N ASP A 164 6.67 -5.34 19.68
CA ASP A 164 6.64 -6.71 19.16
C ASP A 164 5.76 -6.82 17.91
N VAL A 165 4.60 -6.13 17.89
CA VAL A 165 3.71 -6.11 16.72
C VAL A 165 4.33 -5.33 15.57
N VAL A 166 4.94 -4.18 15.83
CA VAL A 166 5.70 -3.42 14.81
C VAL A 166 6.79 -4.28 14.20
N GLN A 167 7.58 -4.97 15.03
CA GLN A 167 8.65 -5.85 14.57
C GLN A 167 8.11 -7.04 13.77
N MET A 168 7.05 -7.71 14.24
CA MET A 168 6.40 -8.81 13.51
C MET A 168 5.98 -8.37 12.10
N CYS A 169 5.46 -7.15 11.95
CA CYS A 169 5.06 -6.63 10.65
C CYS A 169 6.26 -6.38 9.73
N THR A 170 7.43 -5.99 10.26
CA THR A 170 8.63 -5.78 9.42
C THR A 170 9.29 -7.07 8.91
N SER A 171 9.12 -8.20 9.59
CA SER A 171 9.97 -9.38 9.41
C SER A 171 9.47 -10.40 8.38
N ARG A 172 8.54 -10.05 7.48
CA ARG A 172 7.97 -10.99 6.51
C ARG A 172 8.84 -11.28 5.27
N ASN A 173 10.10 -10.82 5.28
CA ASN A 173 11.18 -11.42 4.50
C ASN A 173 11.97 -12.36 5.42
N ASP A 174 12.13 -13.62 5.00
CA ASP A 174 12.70 -14.74 5.76
C ASP A 174 14.16 -14.56 6.26
N VAL A 175 14.74 -13.36 6.14
CA VAL A 175 16.14 -13.06 6.46
C VAL A 175 16.31 -12.24 7.75
N LEU A 176 15.28 -11.62 8.33
CA LEU A 176 15.45 -10.74 9.50
C LEU A 176 15.09 -11.33 10.86
N ILE A 177 14.64 -12.59 10.92
CA ILE A 177 14.37 -13.28 12.20
C ILE A 177 15.66 -13.49 13.03
N GLN A 178 16.85 -13.35 12.45
CA GLN A 178 18.11 -13.57 13.16
C GLN A 178 18.75 -12.33 13.80
N VAL A 179 18.38 -11.10 13.43
CA VAL A 179 19.21 -9.92 13.83
C VAL A 179 18.78 -9.28 15.16
N HIS A 180 17.56 -9.47 15.66
CA HIS A 180 17.07 -8.78 16.88
C HIS A 180 16.63 -9.68 18.05
N ARG A 181 17.03 -10.95 18.04
CA ARG A 181 17.21 -11.73 19.29
C ARG A 181 18.64 -11.58 19.85
N MET A 182 19.36 -10.52 19.49
CA MET A 182 20.62 -10.19 20.16
C MET A 182 20.31 -9.58 21.54
N GLY A 183 20.17 -10.41 22.56
CA GLY A 183 20.49 -10.13 23.98
C GLY A 183 19.88 -8.94 24.73
N TYR A 184 19.11 -8.06 24.10
CA TYR A 184 18.53 -6.87 24.72
C TYR A 184 17.28 -7.22 25.53
N SER A 185 17.18 -6.66 26.73
CA SER A 185 15.94 -6.67 27.50
C SER A 185 14.90 -5.76 26.82
N GLY A 186 13.60 -5.99 27.06
CA GLY A 186 12.55 -5.14 26.48
C GLY A 186 12.67 -3.65 26.84
N SER A 187 13.23 -3.35 28.02
CA SER A 187 13.63 -1.99 28.43
C SER A 187 14.70 -1.37 27.54
N ASP A 188 15.71 -2.13 27.12
CA ASP A 188 16.79 -1.62 26.26
C ASP A 188 16.25 -1.28 24.87
N VAL A 189 15.33 -2.10 24.36
CA VAL A 189 14.66 -1.85 23.07
C VAL A 189 13.83 -0.57 23.12
N ILE A 190 13.08 -0.35 24.21
CA ILE A 190 12.34 0.91 24.40
C ILE A 190 13.30 2.10 24.41
N GLU A 191 14.43 2.01 25.10
CA GLU A 191 15.42 3.09 25.15
C GLU A 191 16.07 3.37 23.79
N LEU A 192 16.39 2.33 23.00
CA LEU A 192 16.88 2.48 21.63
C LEU A 192 15.87 3.24 20.75
N VAL A 193 14.58 2.92 20.86
CA VAL A 193 13.51 3.64 20.13
C VAL A 193 13.42 5.09 20.59
N ARG A 194 13.42 5.35 21.91
CA ARG A 194 13.38 6.71 22.47
C ARG A 194 14.54 7.57 22.00
N ASN A 195 15.71 6.99 21.84
CA ASN A 195 16.91 7.70 21.43
C ASN A 195 17.01 7.87 19.89
N GLY A 196 16.00 7.43 19.12
CA GLY A 196 16.04 7.47 17.66
C GLY A 196 17.08 6.52 17.05
N GLN A 197 17.51 5.51 17.81
CA GLN A 197 18.53 4.55 17.43
C GLN A 197 17.94 3.24 16.89
N TYR A 198 16.60 3.15 16.83
CA TYR A 198 15.89 2.00 16.30
C TYR A 198 15.76 2.11 14.78
N GLY A 199 16.07 1.03 14.05
CA GLY A 199 16.30 1.07 12.61
C GLY A 199 15.13 1.62 11.78
N LYS A 200 15.43 2.35 10.70
CA LYS A 200 14.44 3.03 9.83
C LYS A 200 13.39 2.12 9.19
N ILE A 201 13.68 0.82 9.05
CA ILE A 201 12.73 -0.16 8.50
C ILE A 201 11.49 -0.36 9.39
N PHE A 202 11.63 -0.14 10.70
CA PHE A 202 10.53 -0.23 11.66
C PHE A 202 9.54 0.92 11.47
N ASP A 203 10.01 2.13 11.18
CA ASP A 203 9.17 3.25 10.79
C ASP A 203 8.50 2.99 9.44
N SER A 204 9.28 2.63 8.42
CA SER A 204 8.81 2.58 7.02
C SER A 204 7.84 1.44 6.70
N ILE A 205 7.78 0.38 7.51
CA ILE A 205 6.90 -0.78 7.26
C ILE A 205 6.01 -1.05 8.47
N GLY A 206 6.61 -1.39 9.61
CA GLY A 206 5.87 -1.90 10.76
C GLY A 206 4.97 -0.84 11.40
N TYR A 207 5.54 0.33 11.70
CA TYR A 207 4.81 1.43 12.31
C TYR A 207 3.82 2.06 11.31
N ARG A 208 4.23 2.32 10.06
CA ARG A 208 3.32 2.83 9.02
C ARG A 208 2.09 1.94 8.84
N LEU A 209 2.24 0.61 8.85
CA LEU A 209 1.09 -0.31 8.76
C LEU A 209 0.14 -0.14 9.96
N LEU A 210 0.70 -0.08 11.17
CA LEU A 210 -0.10 0.06 12.39
C LEU A 210 -0.79 1.42 12.47
N ALA A 211 -0.08 2.51 12.14
CA ALA A 211 -0.62 3.85 12.09
C ALA A 211 -1.70 4.00 11.01
N MET A 212 -1.52 3.38 9.84
CA MET A 212 -2.54 3.36 8.78
C MET A 212 -3.83 2.67 9.25
N PHE A 213 -3.77 1.53 9.93
CA PHE A 213 -4.97 0.90 10.49
C PHE A 213 -5.62 1.72 11.61
N LYS A 214 -4.84 2.52 12.34
CA LYS A 214 -5.39 3.48 13.32
C LYS A 214 -6.10 4.65 12.63
N ALA A 215 -5.53 5.16 11.54
CA ALA A 215 -6.09 6.23 10.73
C ALA A 215 -7.35 5.81 9.96
N GLU A 216 -7.38 4.57 9.47
CA GLU A 216 -8.50 3.98 8.73
C GLU A 216 -8.93 2.63 9.34
N PRO A 217 -9.68 2.64 10.46
CA PRO A 217 -10.11 1.43 11.14
C PRO A 217 -11.00 0.52 10.29
N THR A 218 -11.68 1.08 9.27
CA THR A 218 -12.59 0.31 8.43
C THR A 218 -11.88 -0.79 7.65
N MET A 219 -10.55 -0.69 7.43
CA MET A 219 -9.74 -1.75 6.82
C MET A 219 -9.68 -3.04 7.67
N LEU A 220 -9.98 -2.97 8.97
CA LEU A 220 -10.05 -4.14 9.87
C LEU A 220 -11.46 -4.71 10.01
N GLU A 221 -12.48 -4.03 9.50
CA GLU A 221 -13.86 -4.52 9.54
C GLU A 221 -14.07 -5.76 8.66
N PRO A 222 -15.08 -6.60 8.95
CA PRO A 222 -15.40 -7.75 8.13
C PRO A 222 -15.96 -7.36 6.75
N ILE A 223 -15.59 -8.13 5.72
CA ILE A 223 -16.25 -8.13 4.41
C ILE A 223 -17.69 -8.60 4.58
N GLN A 224 -18.64 -7.83 4.04
CA GLN A 224 -20.07 -8.16 4.07
C GLN A 224 -20.51 -8.81 2.76
N ASP A 225 -20.03 -8.32 1.61
CA ASP A 225 -20.41 -8.86 0.30
C ASP A 225 -19.95 -10.32 0.12
N LEU A 226 -20.92 -11.21 -0.11
CA LEU A 226 -20.68 -12.63 -0.32
C LEU A 226 -19.91 -12.90 -1.63
N ARG A 227 -20.09 -12.08 -2.66
CA ARG A 227 -19.39 -12.23 -3.94
C ARG A 227 -17.89 -12.10 -3.76
N LEU A 228 -17.44 -11.16 -2.92
CA LEU A 228 -16.01 -11.04 -2.58
C LEU A 228 -15.51 -12.31 -1.89
N LYS A 229 -16.27 -12.85 -0.91
CA LYS A 229 -15.87 -14.07 -0.20
C LYS A 229 -15.78 -15.28 -1.14
N GLU A 230 -16.79 -15.46 -1.98
CA GLU A 230 -16.88 -16.56 -2.95
C GLU A 230 -15.73 -16.50 -3.97
N MET A 231 -15.41 -15.31 -4.48
CA MET A 231 -14.33 -15.09 -5.45
C MET A 231 -12.98 -15.62 -4.98
N LEU A 232 -12.68 -15.52 -3.67
CA LEU A 232 -11.43 -16.03 -3.08
C LEU A 232 -11.59 -17.36 -2.32
N ASN A 233 -12.71 -18.05 -2.54
CA ASN A 233 -13.04 -19.33 -1.89
C ASN A 233 -12.99 -19.27 -0.35
N PHE A 234 -13.40 -18.14 0.24
CA PHE A 234 -13.67 -18.10 1.66
C PHE A 234 -14.99 -18.81 1.96
N ARG A 235 -15.06 -19.53 3.09
CA ARG A 235 -16.34 -20.02 3.57
C ARG A 235 -17.25 -18.83 3.90
N THR A 236 -18.50 -18.88 3.46
CA THR A 236 -19.45 -17.76 3.56
C THR A 236 -19.81 -17.39 5.01
N ASP A 237 -19.75 -18.37 5.92
CA ASP A 237 -19.97 -18.22 7.36
C ASP A 237 -18.76 -17.63 8.11
N ARG A 238 -17.59 -17.60 7.47
CA ARG A 238 -16.36 -17.10 8.10
C ARG A 238 -16.34 -15.58 8.13
N VAL A 239 -16.06 -15.02 9.31
CA VAL A 239 -15.70 -13.62 9.47
C VAL A 239 -14.30 -13.39 8.91
N VAL A 240 -14.19 -12.59 7.85
CA VAL A 240 -12.93 -12.25 7.18
C VAL A 240 -12.82 -10.73 7.13
N SER A 241 -11.80 -10.16 7.76
CA SER A 241 -11.54 -8.72 7.66
C SER A 241 -11.13 -8.32 6.24
N LYS A 242 -11.40 -7.06 5.86
CA LYS A 242 -10.93 -6.48 4.60
C LYS A 242 -9.42 -6.62 4.44
N ALA A 243 -8.63 -6.40 5.50
CA ALA A 243 -7.18 -6.63 5.48
C ALA A 243 -6.80 -8.09 5.19
N ARG A 244 -7.49 -9.06 5.80
CA ARG A 244 -7.26 -10.49 5.52
C ARG A 244 -7.66 -10.88 4.10
N PHE A 245 -8.71 -10.25 3.57
CA PHE A 245 -9.12 -10.39 2.19
C PHE A 245 -8.02 -9.91 1.23
N ILE A 246 -7.44 -8.72 1.44
CA ILE A 246 -6.34 -8.18 0.63
C ILE A 246 -5.11 -9.11 0.62
N VAL A 247 -4.74 -9.69 1.77
CA VAL A 247 -3.67 -10.70 1.84
C VAL A 247 -3.97 -11.91 0.95
N LYS A 248 -5.22 -12.39 0.94
CA LYS A 248 -5.61 -13.53 0.10
C LYS A 248 -5.69 -13.16 -1.38
N LEU A 249 -6.15 -11.94 -1.69
CA LEU A 249 -6.22 -11.40 -3.03
C LEU A 249 -4.82 -11.35 -3.66
N TRP A 250 -3.81 -10.92 -2.90
CA TRP A 250 -2.42 -10.95 -3.36
C TRP A 250 -1.98 -12.35 -3.81
N GLY A 251 -2.19 -13.37 -2.97
CA GLY A 251 -1.86 -14.75 -3.34
C GLY A 251 -2.64 -15.26 -4.55
N TYR A 252 -3.87 -14.80 -4.77
CA TYR A 252 -4.65 -15.12 -5.97
C TYR A 252 -4.06 -14.46 -7.23
N CYS A 253 -3.64 -13.19 -7.12
CA CYS A 253 -3.06 -12.40 -8.19
C CYS A 253 -1.60 -12.76 -8.53
N GLN A 254 -0.91 -13.58 -7.73
CA GLN A 254 0.44 -14.07 -8.07
C GLN A 254 0.47 -14.84 -9.40
N SER A 255 -0.68 -15.36 -9.84
CA SER A 255 -0.84 -15.94 -11.16
C SER A 255 -0.61 -14.95 -12.31
N LEU A 256 -0.69 -13.63 -12.11
CA LEU A 256 -0.47 -12.60 -13.14
C LEU A 256 1.01 -12.31 -13.43
N LEU A 257 1.92 -12.80 -12.59
CA LEU A 257 3.33 -12.45 -12.64
C LEU A 257 4.18 -13.68 -12.98
N TYR A 258 5.21 -13.45 -13.77
CA TYR A 258 6.33 -14.35 -13.93
C TYR A 258 7.32 -14.17 -12.78
N GLU A 259 8.14 -15.19 -12.54
CA GLU A 259 9.19 -15.17 -11.51
C GLU A 259 10.22 -14.05 -11.72
N ASN A 260 10.40 -13.59 -12.96
CA ASN A 260 11.28 -12.48 -13.32
C ASN A 260 10.61 -11.09 -13.15
N GLY A 261 9.40 -11.04 -12.59
CA GLY A 261 8.60 -9.82 -12.45
C GLY A 261 7.78 -9.45 -13.67
N ALA A 262 8.01 -10.04 -14.85
CA ALA A 262 7.20 -9.71 -16.03
C ALA A 262 5.71 -10.10 -15.84
N TYR A 263 4.83 -9.43 -16.57
CA TYR A 263 3.40 -9.76 -16.59
C TYR A 263 3.11 -10.92 -17.55
N ARG A 264 2.12 -11.74 -17.20
CA ARG A 264 1.55 -12.73 -18.12
C ARG A 264 0.60 -12.10 -19.13
N TYR A 265 0.57 -12.64 -20.33
CA TYR A 265 -0.29 -12.14 -21.41
C TYR A 265 -1.72 -12.69 -21.29
N ILE A 266 -2.71 -11.94 -21.81
CA ILE A 266 -4.14 -12.30 -21.76
C ILE A 266 -4.47 -13.64 -22.39
N GLY A 267 -3.68 -14.07 -23.38
CA GLY A 267 -3.83 -15.38 -24.02
C GLY A 267 -3.45 -16.56 -23.12
N GLU A 268 -2.82 -16.31 -21.97
CA GLU A 268 -2.50 -17.36 -20.99
C GLU A 268 -3.71 -17.71 -20.13
N SER A 269 -3.86 -19.00 -19.85
CA SER A 269 -4.99 -19.53 -19.08
C SER A 269 -5.15 -18.83 -17.73
N GLY A 270 -6.37 -18.36 -17.44
CA GLY A 270 -6.74 -17.73 -16.17
C GLY A 270 -6.40 -16.25 -16.03
N VAL A 271 -5.59 -15.65 -16.92
CA VAL A 271 -5.18 -14.24 -16.79
C VAL A 271 -6.38 -13.28 -16.89
N ARG A 272 -7.26 -13.47 -17.87
CA ARG A 272 -8.46 -12.63 -18.03
C ARG A 272 -9.35 -12.67 -16.80
N GLU A 273 -9.62 -13.86 -16.26
CA GLU A 273 -10.45 -14.04 -15.06
C GLU A 273 -9.86 -13.31 -13.85
N VAL A 274 -8.56 -13.47 -13.63
CA VAL A 274 -7.87 -12.83 -12.51
C VAL A 274 -7.88 -11.31 -12.65
N LEU A 275 -7.75 -10.77 -13.87
CA LEU A 275 -7.86 -9.34 -14.12
C LEU A 275 -9.27 -8.80 -13.94
N THR A 276 -10.30 -9.51 -14.41
CA THR A 276 -11.70 -9.14 -14.14
C THR A 276 -11.94 -9.07 -12.63
N ASN A 277 -11.47 -10.06 -11.88
CA ASN A 277 -11.62 -10.12 -10.42
C ASN A 277 -10.82 -9.02 -9.70
N LEU A 278 -9.62 -8.70 -10.17
CA LEU A 278 -8.80 -7.62 -9.61
C LEU A 278 -9.42 -6.25 -9.91
N LEU A 279 -9.95 -6.04 -11.12
CA LEU A 279 -10.68 -4.82 -11.49
C LEU A 279 -11.93 -4.68 -10.62
N PHE A 280 -12.72 -5.74 -10.49
CA PHE A 280 -13.89 -5.79 -9.60
C PHE A 280 -13.52 -5.40 -8.16
N CYS A 281 -12.44 -5.97 -7.60
CA CYS A 281 -11.97 -5.62 -6.26
C CYS A 281 -11.54 -4.15 -6.17
N ARG A 282 -10.79 -3.66 -7.16
CA ARG A 282 -10.31 -2.28 -7.21
C ARG A 282 -11.46 -1.28 -7.24
N THR A 283 -12.58 -1.62 -7.87
CA THR A 283 -13.77 -0.76 -7.98
C THR A 283 -14.84 -1.04 -6.92
N HIS A 284 -14.66 -2.05 -6.07
CA HIS A 284 -15.69 -2.45 -5.11
C HIS A 284 -15.87 -1.44 -3.97
N PRO A 285 -17.10 -1.00 -3.64
CA PRO A 285 -17.36 -0.02 -2.58
C PRO A 285 -16.73 -0.36 -1.22
N GLU A 286 -16.86 -1.62 -0.76
CA GLU A 286 -16.30 -2.05 0.53
C GLU A 286 -14.77 -1.94 0.61
N LEU A 287 -14.07 -1.99 -0.53
CA LEU A 287 -12.61 -2.00 -0.59
C LEU A 287 -12.01 -0.62 -0.91
N GLN A 288 -12.85 0.40 -1.13
CA GLN A 288 -12.36 1.76 -1.45
C GLN A 288 -11.52 2.38 -0.32
N CYS A 289 -11.65 1.87 0.91
CA CYS A 289 -10.79 2.25 2.04
C CYS A 289 -9.30 1.98 1.80
N PHE A 290 -8.90 1.13 0.84
CA PHE A 290 -7.49 0.93 0.47
C PHE A 290 -6.99 1.86 -0.62
N PHE A 291 -7.90 2.51 -1.36
CA PHE A 291 -7.58 3.24 -2.59
C PHE A 291 -7.79 4.75 -2.47
N ARG A 292 -7.92 5.28 -1.25
CA ARG A 292 -8.06 6.73 -1.02
C ARG A 292 -6.76 7.49 -1.29
N TYR A 293 -5.61 6.92 -0.92
CA TYR A 293 -4.29 7.52 -1.14
C TYR A 293 -3.39 6.63 -1.99
N LEU A 294 -2.48 7.27 -2.73
CA LEU A 294 -1.42 6.58 -3.48
C LEU A 294 -0.35 5.97 -2.54
N SER A 295 -0.19 6.57 -1.36
CA SER A 295 0.79 6.21 -0.34
C SER A 295 0.10 5.83 0.98
N PRO A 296 0.60 4.83 1.74
CA PRO A 296 0.20 4.60 3.13
C PRO A 296 0.34 5.84 4.01
N SER A 297 1.35 6.68 3.75
CA SER A 297 1.58 7.92 4.50
C SER A 297 0.44 8.91 4.36
N GLY A 298 -0.30 8.87 3.24
CA GLY A 298 -1.44 9.78 3.04
C GLY A 298 -2.53 9.64 4.12
N TYR A 299 -2.78 8.42 4.60
CA TYR A 299 -3.70 8.19 5.73
C TYR A 299 -3.16 8.77 7.03
N ILE A 300 -1.85 8.60 7.27
CA ILE A 300 -1.18 9.01 8.51
C ILE A 300 -1.12 10.54 8.58
N ASN A 301 -0.72 11.19 7.49
CA ASN A 301 -0.58 12.64 7.39
C ASN A 301 -1.93 13.35 7.62
N ASP A 302 -3.00 12.88 6.99
CA ASP A 302 -4.33 13.46 7.21
C ASP A 302 -4.88 13.17 8.61
N TRP A 303 -4.65 11.95 9.15
CA TRP A 303 -5.04 11.62 10.53
C TRP A 303 -4.35 12.53 11.56
N MET A 304 -3.06 12.83 11.35
CA MET A 304 -2.28 13.73 12.20
C MET A 304 -2.72 15.19 12.02
N GLY A 305 -3.03 15.61 10.79
CA GLY A 305 -3.57 16.95 10.49
C GLY A 305 -4.92 17.22 11.17
N LEU A 306 -5.81 16.22 11.22
CA LEU A 306 -7.11 16.31 11.90
C LEU A 306 -7.02 16.45 13.43
N ARG A 307 -5.89 16.09 14.05
CA ARG A 307 -5.69 16.22 15.51
C ARG A 307 -5.10 17.57 15.94
N ASN A 308 -4.64 18.37 14.98
CA ASN A 308 -4.09 19.71 15.20
C ASN A 308 -5.08 20.84 14.89
N LEU A 309 -6.35 20.50 14.60
CA LEU A 309 -7.50 21.39 14.42
C LEU A 309 -8.49 21.20 15.59
#